data_AF-A0A7S4EN34-F1
#
_entry.id   AF-A0A7S4EN34-F1
#
_cell.length_a   1.000
_cell.length_b   1.000
_cell.length_c   1.000
_cell.angle_alpha   90.00
_cell.angle_beta   90.00
_cell.angle_gamma   90.00
#
_symmetry.space_group_name_H-M   'P 1'
#
loop_
_entity.id
_entity.type
_entity.pdbx_description
1 polymer ?
#
loop_
_entity_poly.entity_id
_entity_poly.type
_entity_poly.pdbx_seq_one_letter_code
_entity_poly.pdbx_strand_id
1 'polypeptide(L)'
;DVDVDVDVDVDVAAVDVVVDAAVDATVDAAVDAAVDATVDAAVDTAVDAAVDATVDAPVNAAVDATVEAVAVGASGLKPMPEITESPYEGNQSAETNEEQLEEMKNLLKPCGTQQSMNPRIENYYGEPLASTIFRARLEITKSGLLYNANWKRGKIGDSNLGWIPKRQLLLCLPEEKFGTPIAGTDAATGCTNTNTNTNTVAEGDDTVQAVAKKLECFDLVVWAMKDWNLKFEFPELYSNKDEREFVFRAISEETKLRCYRCQIFVARVYATLVLLKKERFHQVSPSLMKKVRACLAIMNRHVQTYATEYERIVRKKRKLQQITTAAATAAAATNSSGVDNNYKCIPSGSGNNNHRSRNPRRETTRNQATSRNHQNDATPGVTTSARSATATIPDERPQPRSPADRVYAIHGTCREREATLAVSFAILKKEVEKFVAMTDLFRKQLRERPDDLKHEIRENLERELKRNKKKDRRIANGTAAAATRTRTSNRSKRVSSVRK
;
A
#
# COMPACT_ATOMS: atom_id res chain seq x y z
N ASP A 1 -7.85 6.79 -100.07
CA ASP A 1 -6.53 6.33 -99.60
C ASP A 1 -5.79 7.56 -99.09
N VAL A 2 -5.78 7.86 -97.80
CA VAL A 2 -5.34 7.01 -96.70
C VAL A 2 -6.17 7.28 -95.44
N ASP A 3 -6.57 6.19 -94.79
CA ASP A 3 -7.12 6.08 -93.45
C ASP A 3 -6.20 6.66 -92.37
N VAL A 4 -6.77 7.05 -91.23
CA VAL A 4 -6.57 6.43 -89.90
C VAL A 4 -7.07 7.46 -88.88
N ASP A 5 -8.35 7.36 -88.54
CA ASP A 5 -8.89 7.97 -87.33
C ASP A 5 -8.43 7.11 -86.14
N VAL A 6 -7.52 7.67 -85.34
CA VAL A 6 -7.06 7.10 -84.08
C VAL A 6 -8.08 7.48 -83.01
N ASP A 7 -9.05 6.61 -82.75
CA ASP A 7 -9.86 6.70 -81.54
C ASP A 7 -9.02 6.22 -80.34
N VAL A 8 -8.60 7.18 -79.51
CA VAL A 8 -7.96 6.94 -78.22
C VAL A 8 -9.07 6.82 -77.18
N ASP A 9 -9.51 5.60 -76.91
CA ASP A 9 -10.31 5.27 -75.72
C ASP A 9 -9.43 5.44 -74.47
N VAL A 10 -9.39 6.67 -73.93
CA VAL A 10 -8.81 6.94 -72.63
C VAL A 10 -9.77 6.39 -71.58
N ASP A 11 -9.38 5.30 -70.92
CA ASP A 11 -10.14 4.66 -69.83
C ASP A 11 -10.35 5.65 -68.65
N VAL A 12 -11.43 6.43 -68.73
CA VAL A 12 -11.82 7.46 -67.75
C VAL A 12 -11.92 6.87 -66.33
N ALA A 13 -12.33 5.60 -66.21
CA ALA A 13 -12.44 4.91 -64.92
C ALA A 13 -11.09 4.65 -64.24
N ALA A 14 -10.02 4.43 -65.02
CA ALA A 14 -8.69 4.23 -64.46
C ALA A 14 -8.09 5.55 -63.96
N VAL A 15 -8.41 6.66 -64.64
CA VAL A 15 -7.99 8.00 -64.23
C VAL A 15 -8.66 8.39 -62.91
N ASP A 16 -9.96 8.12 -62.75
CA ASP A 16 -10.73 8.50 -61.56
C ASP A 16 -10.20 7.82 -60.29
N VAL A 17 -9.93 6.51 -60.35
CA VAL A 17 -9.40 5.74 -59.22
C VAL A 17 -8.00 6.20 -58.82
N VAL A 18 -7.16 6.56 -59.79
CA VAL A 18 -5.79 7.05 -59.52
C VAL A 18 -5.82 8.45 -58.93
N VAL A 19 -6.72 9.32 -59.41
CA VAL A 19 -6.88 10.67 -58.89
C VAL A 19 -7.42 10.65 -57.46
N ASP A 20 -8.47 9.87 -57.18
CA ASP A 20 -9.04 9.77 -55.82
C ASP A 20 -8.01 9.25 -54.82
N ALA A 21 -7.29 8.17 -55.14
CA ALA A 21 -6.28 7.62 -54.24
C ALA A 21 -5.11 8.59 -54.00
N ALA A 22 -4.72 9.37 -55.00
CA ALA A 22 -3.66 10.37 -54.86
C ALA A 22 -4.11 11.58 -54.04
N VAL A 23 -5.35 12.05 -54.24
CA VAL A 23 -5.91 13.17 -53.48
C VAL A 23 -6.09 12.79 -52.02
N ASP A 24 -6.67 11.63 -51.72
CA ASP A 24 -6.94 11.19 -50.34
C ASP A 24 -5.63 11.06 -49.54
N ALA A 25 -4.62 10.42 -50.13
CA ALA A 25 -3.31 10.25 -49.50
C ALA A 25 -2.55 11.56 -49.29
N THR A 26 -2.71 12.54 -50.19
CA THR A 26 -2.01 13.82 -50.08
C THR A 26 -2.71 14.77 -49.12
N VAL A 27 -4.04 14.76 -49.07
CA VAL A 27 -4.83 15.56 -48.14
C VAL A 27 -4.67 15.05 -46.72
N ASP A 28 -4.78 13.75 -46.46
CA ASP A 28 -4.62 13.19 -45.11
C ASP A 28 -3.21 13.48 -44.57
N ALA A 29 -2.17 13.25 -45.37
CA ALA A 29 -0.80 13.50 -44.94
C ALA A 29 -0.52 15.00 -44.67
N ALA A 30 -1.10 15.89 -45.48
CA ALA A 30 -0.94 17.33 -45.30
C ALA A 30 -1.73 17.86 -44.09
N VAL A 31 -2.94 17.36 -43.86
CA VAL A 31 -3.78 17.74 -42.73
C VAL A 31 -3.19 17.23 -41.42
N ASP A 32 -2.78 15.96 -41.35
CA ASP A 32 -2.16 15.41 -40.15
C ASP A 32 -0.87 16.18 -39.80
N ALA A 33 0.02 16.41 -40.77
CA ALA A 33 1.26 17.14 -40.51
C ALA A 33 1.02 18.60 -40.08
N ALA A 34 0.02 19.28 -40.66
CA ALA A 34 -0.30 20.65 -40.31
C ALA A 34 -0.96 20.74 -38.92
N VAL A 35 -1.88 19.83 -38.60
CA VAL A 35 -2.58 19.81 -37.31
C VAL A 35 -1.61 19.45 -36.18
N ASP A 36 -0.80 18.40 -36.35
CA ASP A 36 0.15 17.95 -35.32
C ASP A 36 1.17 19.06 -35.00
N ALA A 37 1.75 19.68 -36.03
CA ALA A 37 2.75 20.74 -35.83
C ALA A 37 2.18 22.03 -35.23
N THR A 38 0.94 22.41 -35.57
CA THR A 38 0.35 23.66 -35.08
C THR A 38 -0.30 23.51 -33.71
N VAL A 39 -0.97 22.38 -33.46
CA VAL A 39 -1.65 22.13 -32.19
C VAL A 39 -0.63 21.81 -31.10
N ASP A 40 0.34 20.93 -31.33
CA ASP A 40 1.32 20.60 -30.29
C ASP A 40 2.16 21.81 -29.90
N ALA A 41 2.66 22.58 -30.88
CA ALA A 41 3.47 23.76 -30.59
C ALA A 41 2.69 24.85 -29.83
N ALA A 42 1.42 25.08 -30.20
CA ALA A 42 0.59 26.09 -29.56
C ALA A 42 0.11 25.65 -28.17
N VAL A 43 -0.22 24.37 -27.99
CA VAL A 43 -0.67 23.82 -26.72
C VAL A 43 0.49 23.76 -25.74
N ASP A 44 1.66 23.25 -26.13
CA ASP A 44 2.83 23.17 -25.24
C ASP A 44 3.26 24.56 -24.77
N THR A 45 3.40 25.53 -25.69
CA THR A 45 3.80 26.89 -25.29
C THR A 45 2.76 27.62 -24.44
N ALA A 46 1.47 27.44 -24.71
CA ALA A 46 0.41 28.07 -23.92
C ALA A 46 0.27 27.43 -22.53
N VAL A 47 0.39 26.10 -22.44
CA VAL A 47 0.28 25.37 -21.18
C VAL A 47 1.49 25.64 -20.30
N ASP A 48 2.71 25.55 -20.83
CA ASP A 48 3.93 25.81 -20.05
C ASP A 48 3.95 27.24 -19.50
N ALA A 49 3.65 28.24 -20.35
CA ALA A 49 3.61 29.64 -19.90
C ALA A 49 2.50 29.91 -18.87
N ALA A 50 1.34 29.26 -19.01
CA ALA A 50 0.24 29.42 -18.05
C ALA A 50 0.56 28.73 -16.71
N VAL A 51 1.17 27.55 -16.73
CA VAL A 51 1.53 26.80 -15.52
C VAL A 51 2.65 27.52 -14.75
N ASP A 52 3.70 27.97 -15.42
CA ASP A 52 4.80 28.72 -14.79
C ASP A 52 4.29 30.01 -14.12
N ALA A 53 3.42 30.76 -14.80
CA ALA A 53 2.94 32.05 -14.30
C ALA A 53 1.89 31.91 -13.19
N THR A 54 1.02 30.91 -13.24
CA THR A 54 -0.15 30.81 -12.33
C THR A 54 0.02 29.81 -11.20
N VAL A 55 0.94 28.85 -11.33
CA VAL A 55 1.15 27.79 -10.32
C VAL A 55 2.48 27.99 -9.62
N ASP A 56 3.59 28.07 -10.35
CA ASP A 56 4.92 28.06 -9.73
C ASP A 56 5.23 29.33 -8.93
N ALA A 57 4.91 30.51 -9.46
CA ALA A 57 5.12 31.77 -8.74
C ALA A 57 4.35 31.89 -7.41
N PRO A 58 3.03 31.64 -7.33
CA PRO A 58 2.30 31.73 -6.07
C PRO A 58 2.59 30.56 -5.11
N VAL A 59 2.88 29.35 -5.63
CA VAL A 59 3.24 28.21 -4.77
C VAL A 59 4.58 28.45 -4.10
N ASN A 60 5.60 28.92 -4.82
CA ASN A 60 6.91 29.22 -4.23
C ASN A 60 6.80 30.34 -3.19
N ALA A 61 6.04 31.40 -3.46
CA ALA A 61 5.82 32.47 -2.49
C ALA A 61 5.05 32.02 -1.23
N ALA A 62 4.07 31.13 -1.38
CA ALA A 62 3.31 30.57 -0.26
C ALA A 62 4.15 29.58 0.58
N VAL A 63 5.00 28.79 -0.08
CA VAL A 63 5.92 27.86 0.59
C VAL A 63 6.99 28.62 1.38
N ASP A 64 7.62 29.64 0.80
CA ASP A 64 8.61 30.44 1.53
C ASP A 64 8.00 31.17 2.73
N ALA A 65 6.81 31.77 2.58
CA ALA A 65 6.12 32.44 3.67
C ALA A 65 5.70 31.48 4.80
N THR A 66 5.32 30.24 4.49
CA THR A 66 4.97 29.23 5.50
C THR A 66 6.21 28.63 6.18
N VAL A 67 7.31 28.45 5.44
CA VAL A 67 8.58 27.97 6.00
C VAL A 67 9.17 29.01 6.97
N GLU A 68 9.16 30.30 6.62
CA GLU A 68 9.60 31.36 7.54
C GLU A 68 8.69 31.50 8.77
N ALA A 69 7.36 31.40 8.60
CA ALA A 69 6.42 31.45 9.73
C ALA A 69 6.59 30.27 10.70
N VAL A 70 6.90 29.06 10.20
CA VAL A 70 7.20 27.88 11.03
C VAL A 70 8.56 28.02 11.72
N ALA A 71 9.54 28.64 11.07
CA ALA A 71 10.87 28.87 11.65
C ALA A 71 10.86 29.90 12.80
N VAL A 72 10.01 30.93 12.73
CA VAL A 72 9.96 32.01 13.73
C VAL A 72 8.94 31.72 14.85
N GLY A 73 7.91 30.91 14.61
CA GLY A 73 6.86 30.60 15.59
C GLY A 73 7.10 29.38 16.50
N ALA A 74 8.04 28.49 16.16
CA ALA A 74 8.22 27.21 16.87
C ALA A 74 9.29 27.25 17.98
N SER A 75 9.23 28.26 18.86
CA SER A 75 10.03 28.27 20.09
C SER A 75 9.37 27.39 21.16
N GLY A 76 9.52 26.06 21.05
CA GLY A 76 9.23 25.18 22.19
C GLY A 76 9.04 23.68 21.95
N LEU A 77 8.69 23.22 20.74
CA LEU A 77 8.44 21.79 20.50
C LEU A 77 9.40 21.27 19.44
N LYS A 78 10.44 20.55 19.87
CA LYS A 78 11.34 19.82 18.96
C LYS A 78 10.49 18.83 18.14
N PRO A 79 10.45 18.90 16.80
CA PRO A 79 9.84 17.85 16.00
C PRO A 79 10.53 16.53 16.35
N MET A 80 9.74 15.53 16.74
CA MET A 80 10.26 14.22 17.16
C MET A 80 11.06 13.62 15.98
N PRO A 81 12.34 13.27 16.17
CA PRO A 81 13.10 12.59 15.14
C PRO A 81 12.45 11.23 14.84
N GLU A 82 12.79 10.68 13.69
CA GLU A 82 12.42 9.35 13.20
C GLU A 82 12.11 8.36 14.32
N ILE A 83 10.91 7.77 14.32
CA ILE A 83 10.41 6.85 15.34
C ILE A 83 11.38 5.65 15.46
N THR A 84 12.39 5.80 16.32
CA THR A 84 13.33 4.74 16.70
C THR A 84 12.77 3.89 17.84
N GLU A 85 11.93 4.52 18.65
CA GLU A 85 11.18 3.97 19.79
C GLU A 85 9.68 3.88 19.47
N SER A 86 8.84 3.36 20.39
CA SER A 86 7.39 3.28 20.15
C SER A 86 6.76 4.68 20.03
N PRO A 87 5.64 4.84 19.29
CA PRO A 87 5.03 6.16 18.99
C PRO A 87 4.49 6.94 20.21
N TYR A 88 4.49 6.33 21.40
CA TYR A 88 4.03 6.96 22.64
C TYR A 88 5.09 6.85 23.76
N GLU A 89 6.38 6.66 23.43
CA GLU A 89 7.43 6.64 24.45
C GLU A 89 7.90 8.06 24.83
N GLY A 90 8.07 8.29 26.13
CA GLY A 90 8.40 9.61 26.68
C GLY A 90 7.23 10.60 26.67
N ASN A 91 7.56 11.89 26.67
CA ASN A 91 6.58 12.99 26.68
C ASN A 91 6.10 13.39 25.27
N GLN A 92 6.27 12.53 24.27
CA GLN A 92 5.99 12.84 22.87
C GLN A 92 5.07 11.77 22.27
N SER A 93 3.98 12.20 21.65
CA SER A 93 3.12 11.32 20.85
C SER A 93 3.43 11.54 19.38
N ALA A 94 3.58 10.45 18.62
CA ALA A 94 3.69 10.49 17.16
C ALA A 94 2.47 11.15 16.48
N GLU A 95 1.35 11.25 17.18
CA GLU A 95 0.14 11.93 16.73
C GLU A 95 0.26 13.48 16.77
N THR A 96 1.26 14.02 17.47
CA THR A 96 1.49 15.47 17.51
C THR A 96 1.98 16.00 16.16
N ASN A 97 1.54 17.22 15.84
CA ASN A 97 1.89 17.95 14.61
C ASN A 97 1.45 17.24 13.32
N GLU A 98 0.43 16.41 13.37
CA GLU A 98 -0.15 15.77 12.19
C GLU A 98 -1.56 16.32 11.95
N GLU A 99 -1.70 17.14 10.90
CA GLU A 99 -2.92 17.90 10.59
C GLU A 99 -4.19 17.04 10.62
N GLN A 100 -4.12 15.82 10.06
CA GLN A 100 -5.26 14.91 9.94
C GLN A 100 -5.71 14.35 11.31
N LEU A 101 -4.75 14.11 12.20
CA LEU A 101 -5.04 13.65 13.56
C LEU A 101 -5.51 14.82 14.42
N GLU A 102 -4.95 16.01 14.22
CA GLU A 102 -5.37 17.24 14.91
C GLU A 102 -6.79 17.67 14.48
N GLU A 103 -7.14 17.51 13.19
CA GLU A 103 -8.50 17.70 12.69
C GLU A 103 -9.49 16.80 13.45
N MET A 104 -9.18 15.51 13.59
CA MET A 104 -9.99 14.58 14.39
C MET A 104 -10.10 15.00 15.87
N LYS A 105 -9.00 15.41 16.48
CA LYS A 105 -8.99 15.88 17.88
C LYS A 105 -9.86 17.11 18.06
N ASN A 106 -9.78 18.06 17.12
CA ASN A 106 -10.59 19.28 17.11
C ASN A 106 -12.08 19.00 16.88
N LEU A 107 -12.42 17.96 16.11
CA LEU A 107 -13.82 17.51 15.97
C LEU A 107 -14.39 16.96 17.28
N LEU A 108 -13.56 16.34 18.10
CA LEU A 108 -13.97 15.70 19.36
C LEU A 108 -13.79 16.60 20.60
N LYS A 109 -13.12 17.74 20.45
CA LYS A 109 -12.90 18.71 21.54
C LYS A 109 -14.21 19.45 21.86
N PRO A 110 -14.54 19.66 23.15
CA PRO A 110 -15.68 20.48 23.53
C PRO A 110 -15.53 21.91 22.99
N CYS A 111 -16.60 22.47 22.46
CA CYS A 111 -16.66 23.83 21.95
C CYS A 111 -17.35 24.78 22.94
N GLY A 112 -16.87 26.02 23.02
CA GLY A 112 -17.45 27.07 23.85
C GLY A 112 -17.28 26.88 25.36
N THR A 113 -17.78 27.86 26.12
CA THR A 113 -17.74 27.85 27.60
C THR A 113 -18.61 26.76 28.22
N GLN A 114 -19.64 26.31 27.50
CA GLN A 114 -20.57 25.27 27.96
C GLN A 114 -20.10 23.84 27.64
N GLN A 115 -18.90 23.66 27.07
CA GLN A 115 -18.39 22.34 26.67
C GLN A 115 -19.39 21.59 25.77
N SER A 116 -19.98 22.27 24.79
CA SER A 116 -20.92 21.66 23.86
C SER A 116 -20.21 20.83 22.80
N MET A 117 -20.94 19.89 22.19
CA MET A 117 -20.45 19.08 21.09
C MET A 117 -20.17 19.95 19.85
N ASN A 118 -19.07 19.69 19.15
CA ASN A 118 -18.78 20.35 17.88
C ASN A 118 -19.80 19.90 16.80
N PRO A 119 -20.61 20.79 16.20
CA PRO A 119 -21.64 20.39 15.24
C PRO A 119 -21.08 19.69 14.00
N ARG A 120 -19.80 19.92 13.64
CA ARG A 120 -19.16 19.27 12.49
C ARG A 120 -19.06 17.74 12.65
N ILE A 121 -19.09 17.21 13.87
CA ILE A 121 -19.00 15.77 14.11
C ILE A 121 -20.23 15.01 13.58
N GLU A 122 -21.39 15.69 13.50
CA GLU A 122 -22.63 15.13 12.98
C GLU A 122 -22.52 14.80 11.48
N ASN A 123 -21.74 15.58 10.72
CA ASN A 123 -21.50 15.32 9.29
C ASN A 123 -20.75 14.00 9.03
N TYR A 124 -20.05 13.47 10.05
CA TYR A 124 -19.26 12.24 9.93
C TYR A 124 -19.98 11.02 10.50
N TYR A 125 -20.71 11.19 11.61
CA TYR A 125 -21.31 10.07 12.34
C TYR A 125 -22.84 10.03 12.31
N GLY A 126 -23.50 11.12 11.90
CA GLY A 126 -24.92 11.34 12.16
C GLY A 126 -25.20 11.73 13.60
N GLU A 127 -26.33 12.41 13.84
CA GLU A 127 -26.70 13.00 15.14
C GLU A 127 -26.63 12.02 16.34
N PRO A 128 -27.21 10.79 16.28
CA PRO A 128 -27.24 9.93 17.48
C PRO A 128 -25.85 9.44 17.88
N LEU A 129 -25.03 9.05 16.89
CA LEU A 129 -23.72 8.48 17.14
C LEU A 129 -22.69 9.57 17.48
N ALA A 130 -22.80 10.76 16.87
CA ALA A 130 -22.01 11.94 17.20
C ALA A 130 -22.12 12.28 18.70
N SER A 131 -23.35 12.38 19.22
CA SER A 131 -23.63 12.66 20.63
C SER A 131 -23.04 11.59 21.55
N THR A 132 -23.23 10.31 21.21
CA THR A 132 -22.66 9.19 21.98
C THR A 132 -21.13 9.21 22.02
N ILE A 133 -20.47 9.47 20.88
CA ILE A 133 -19.00 9.52 20.78
C ILE A 133 -18.43 10.68 21.60
N PHE A 134 -19.06 11.85 21.50
CA PHE A 134 -18.66 13.03 22.27
C PHE A 134 -18.76 12.79 23.78
N ARG A 135 -19.91 12.28 24.24
CA ARG A 135 -20.11 11.93 25.65
C ARG A 135 -19.15 10.84 26.11
N ALA A 136 -18.88 9.84 25.27
CA ALA A 136 -17.95 8.77 25.58
C ALA A 136 -16.55 9.32 25.83
N ARG A 137 -16.06 10.26 25.00
CA ARG A 137 -14.76 10.89 25.21
C ARG A 137 -14.68 11.62 26.55
N LEU A 138 -15.71 12.38 26.92
CA LEU A 138 -15.75 13.08 28.22
C LEU A 138 -15.69 12.11 29.41
N GLU A 139 -16.49 11.05 29.36
CA GLU A 139 -16.55 10.06 30.45
C GLU A 139 -15.27 9.21 30.53
N ILE A 140 -14.64 8.88 29.39
CA ILE A 140 -13.35 8.18 29.34
C ILE A 140 -12.25 9.02 30.01
N THR A 141 -12.20 10.32 29.72
CA THR A 141 -11.23 11.23 30.36
C THR A 141 -11.44 11.27 31.88
N LYS A 142 -12.69 11.39 32.34
CA LYS A 142 -13.04 11.38 33.77
C LYS A 142 -12.68 10.07 34.47
N SER A 143 -12.83 8.94 33.77
CA SER A 143 -12.65 7.61 34.37
C SER A 143 -11.22 7.31 34.83
N GLY A 144 -10.22 8.03 34.33
CA GLY A 144 -8.80 7.74 34.59
C GLY A 144 -8.28 6.47 33.89
N LEU A 145 -9.13 5.48 33.61
CA LEU A 145 -8.77 4.22 32.95
C LEU A 145 -8.33 4.41 31.48
N LEU A 146 -7.47 3.52 31.00
CA LEU A 146 -7.13 3.41 29.58
C LEU A 146 -8.24 2.66 28.82
N TYR A 147 -8.72 1.54 29.36
CA TYR A 147 -9.82 0.77 28.77
C TYR A 147 -10.55 -0.13 29.77
N ASN A 148 -11.85 -0.33 29.53
CA ASN A 148 -12.67 -1.30 30.25
C ASN A 148 -13.56 -2.07 29.27
N ALA A 149 -13.65 -3.39 29.43
CA ALA A 149 -14.48 -4.22 28.55
C ALA A 149 -15.97 -3.84 28.53
N ASN A 150 -16.47 -3.23 29.61
CA ASN A 150 -17.86 -2.76 29.69
C ASN A 150 -18.15 -1.54 28.80
N TRP A 151 -17.12 -0.81 28.35
CA TRP A 151 -17.30 0.35 27.46
C TRP A 151 -17.95 -0.04 26.13
N LYS A 152 -17.73 -1.27 25.66
CA LYS A 152 -18.40 -1.82 24.46
C LYS A 152 -19.92 -1.93 24.61
N ARG A 153 -20.41 -2.03 25.85
CA ARG A 153 -21.84 -2.05 26.18
C ARG A 153 -22.39 -0.65 26.44
N GLY A 154 -21.56 0.39 26.28
CA GLY A 154 -21.95 1.78 26.55
C GLY A 154 -21.80 2.23 27.99
N LYS A 155 -21.41 1.33 28.90
CA LYS A 155 -21.26 1.68 30.30
C LYS A 155 -19.86 2.23 30.55
N ILE A 156 -19.74 3.55 30.59
CA ILE A 156 -18.48 4.27 30.84
C ILE A 156 -18.68 5.10 32.11
N GLY A 157 -17.95 4.75 33.19
CA GLY A 157 -18.22 5.29 34.51
C GLY A 157 -19.65 4.93 34.97
N ASP A 158 -20.37 5.93 35.45
CA ASP A 158 -21.78 5.82 35.84
C ASP A 158 -22.75 6.06 34.68
N SER A 159 -22.24 6.48 33.52
CA SER A 159 -23.02 6.80 32.34
C SER A 159 -23.32 5.56 31.50
N ASN A 160 -24.57 5.42 31.04
CA ASN A 160 -24.96 4.46 30.01
C ASN A 160 -25.20 5.18 28.68
N LEU A 161 -24.25 5.07 27.77
CA LEU A 161 -24.21 5.78 26.48
C LEU A 161 -24.73 4.94 25.31
N GLY A 162 -25.18 3.71 25.57
CA GLY A 162 -25.60 2.76 24.53
C GLY A 162 -24.42 2.14 23.77
N TRP A 163 -24.71 1.34 22.75
CA TRP A 163 -23.68 0.61 22.02
C TRP A 163 -22.76 1.56 21.24
N ILE A 164 -21.44 1.44 21.46
CA ILE A 164 -20.41 2.22 20.77
C ILE A 164 -19.62 1.26 19.88
N PRO A 165 -19.56 1.47 18.56
CA PRO A 165 -18.74 0.63 17.69
C PRO A 165 -17.25 0.76 18.04
N LYS A 166 -16.53 -0.37 17.96
CA LYS A 166 -15.17 -0.51 18.50
C LYS A 166 -14.16 0.46 17.90
N ARG A 167 -14.26 0.72 16.59
CA ARG A 167 -13.37 1.65 15.87
C ARG A 167 -13.55 3.09 16.34
N GLN A 168 -14.79 3.48 16.62
CA GLN A 168 -15.12 4.80 17.15
C GLN A 168 -14.67 4.92 18.61
N LEU A 169 -14.85 3.86 19.41
CA LEU A 169 -14.32 3.81 20.77
C LEU A 169 -12.79 3.96 20.79
N LEU A 170 -12.06 3.38 19.81
CA LEU A 170 -10.62 3.55 19.65
C LEU A 170 -10.22 5.02 19.42
N LEU A 171 -11.02 5.79 18.67
CA LEU A 171 -10.79 7.22 18.41
C LEU A 171 -11.14 8.11 19.61
N CYS A 172 -11.99 7.65 20.53
CA CYS A 172 -12.30 8.36 21.78
C CYS A 172 -11.19 8.26 22.83
N LEU A 173 -10.25 7.32 22.69
CA LEU A 173 -9.17 7.13 23.67
C LEU A 173 -8.17 8.30 23.60
N PRO A 174 -7.80 8.91 24.74
CA PRO A 174 -6.79 9.95 24.79
C PRO A 174 -5.40 9.37 24.57
N GLU A 175 -4.60 10.02 23.72
CA GLU A 175 -3.27 9.56 23.35
C GLU A 175 -2.27 9.58 24.51
N GLU A 176 -2.44 10.48 25.49
CA GLU A 176 -1.50 10.61 26.62
C GLU A 176 -1.47 9.34 27.48
N LYS A 177 -2.58 8.59 27.50
CA LYS A 177 -2.70 7.36 28.29
C LYS A 177 -1.98 6.16 27.67
N PHE A 178 -1.59 6.20 26.39
CA PHE A 178 -0.82 5.10 25.78
C PHE A 178 0.65 5.12 26.20
N GLY A 179 1.17 6.30 26.58
CA GLY A 179 2.58 6.49 26.89
C GLY A 179 2.94 6.28 28.36
N THR A 180 1.97 6.42 29.28
CA THR A 180 2.23 6.24 30.71
C THR A 180 2.80 4.84 30.97
N PRO A 181 4.01 4.74 31.55
CA PRO A 181 4.53 3.48 32.05
C PRO A 181 3.48 2.88 32.99
N ILE A 182 3.18 1.60 32.83
CA ILE A 182 2.26 0.91 33.74
C ILE A 182 2.95 0.95 35.11
N ALA A 183 2.46 1.80 36.01
CA ALA A 183 2.99 1.99 37.35
C ALA A 183 2.88 0.66 38.10
N GLY A 184 3.97 -0.10 38.12
CA GLY A 184 3.96 -1.46 38.67
C GLY A 184 5.23 -2.28 38.43
N THR A 185 6.14 -1.85 37.55
CA THR A 185 7.41 -2.56 37.34
C THR A 185 8.59 -1.97 38.10
N ASP A 186 8.44 -0.81 38.73
CA ASP A 186 9.51 -0.22 39.56
C ASP A 186 9.37 -0.71 41.01
N ALA A 187 10.13 -1.75 41.33
CA ALA A 187 10.25 -2.32 42.67
C ALA A 187 10.90 -1.38 43.71
N ALA A 188 10.98 -0.06 43.50
CA ALA A 188 11.91 0.78 44.29
C ALA A 188 11.48 2.22 44.60
N THR A 189 10.23 2.67 44.37
CA THR A 189 9.87 4.03 44.82
C THR A 189 8.49 4.05 45.46
N GLY A 190 8.47 3.79 46.77
CA GLY A 190 7.29 3.96 47.59
C GLY A 190 6.87 5.42 47.61
N CYS A 191 5.67 5.72 47.10
CA CYS A 191 4.84 6.83 47.54
C CYS A 191 3.35 6.53 47.29
N THR A 192 2.65 6.46 48.43
CA THR A 192 1.20 6.64 48.68
C THR A 192 0.20 5.67 48.06
N ASN A 193 -0.05 4.62 48.86
CA ASN A 193 -1.27 3.82 48.93
C ASN A 193 -2.56 4.65 48.72
N THR A 194 -3.28 4.38 47.65
CA THR A 194 -4.75 4.44 47.68
C THR A 194 -5.27 3.02 47.87
N ASN A 195 -5.66 2.75 49.11
CA ASN A 195 -6.11 1.45 49.59
C ASN A 195 -7.52 1.17 49.05
N THR A 196 -7.62 0.68 47.81
CA THR A 196 -8.88 0.13 47.26
C THR A 196 -8.87 -1.39 47.47
N ASN A 197 -9.30 -1.78 48.67
CA ASN A 197 -9.48 -3.16 49.08
C ASN A 197 -10.72 -3.73 48.35
N THR A 198 -10.55 -4.14 47.08
CA THR A 198 -11.57 -4.91 46.34
C THR A 198 -10.94 -6.20 45.83
N ASN A 199 -11.23 -7.29 46.55
CA ASN A 199 -10.84 -8.67 46.24
C ASN A 199 -11.51 -9.26 44.98
N THR A 200 -11.95 -8.41 44.05
CA THR A 200 -12.37 -8.84 42.71
C THR A 200 -11.21 -8.58 41.77
N VAL A 201 -10.37 -9.61 41.57
CA VAL A 201 -9.38 -9.69 40.51
C VAL A 201 -10.13 -9.71 39.17
N ALA A 202 -10.72 -8.58 38.80
CA ALA A 202 -11.21 -8.36 37.45
C ALA A 202 -9.97 -8.33 36.57
N GLU A 203 -9.84 -9.35 35.73
CA GLU A 203 -8.76 -9.55 34.76
C GLU A 203 -8.29 -8.22 34.16
N GLY A 204 -6.97 -8.02 34.09
CA GLY A 204 -6.27 -6.81 33.65
C GLY A 204 -6.62 -6.31 32.24
N ASP A 205 -7.85 -5.85 32.08
CA ASP A 205 -8.39 -5.24 30.87
C ASP A 205 -7.86 -3.81 30.66
N ASP A 206 -7.22 -3.19 31.65
CA ASP A 206 -6.66 -1.82 31.55
C ASP A 206 -5.26 -1.76 30.90
N THR A 207 -4.97 -2.69 30.00
CA THR A 207 -3.66 -2.79 29.35
C THR A 207 -3.71 -2.33 27.90
N VAL A 208 -2.60 -1.78 27.40
CA VAL A 208 -2.42 -1.46 25.96
C VAL A 208 -2.68 -2.70 25.09
N GLN A 209 -2.32 -3.88 25.57
CA GLN A 209 -2.62 -5.15 24.92
C GLN A 209 -4.13 -5.40 24.84
N ALA A 210 -4.89 -5.14 25.90
CA ALA A 210 -6.34 -5.27 25.89
C ALA A 210 -6.97 -4.30 24.90
N VAL A 211 -6.50 -3.04 24.82
CA VAL A 211 -6.95 -2.09 23.78
C VAL A 211 -6.73 -2.68 22.38
N ALA A 212 -5.50 -3.12 22.07
CA ALA A 212 -5.15 -3.65 20.75
C ALA A 212 -6.00 -4.87 20.35
N LYS A 213 -6.24 -5.80 21.28
CA LYS A 213 -7.04 -7.02 21.03
C LYS A 213 -8.54 -6.74 21.00
N LYS A 214 -9.05 -5.96 21.95
CA LYS A 214 -10.48 -5.82 22.18
C LYS A 214 -11.09 -4.78 21.23
N LEU A 215 -10.34 -3.80 20.75
CA LEU A 215 -10.81 -2.78 19.80
C LEU A 215 -10.48 -3.08 18.33
N GLU A 216 -10.12 -4.33 17.99
CA GLU A 216 -9.90 -4.77 16.60
C GLU A 216 -8.79 -3.98 15.88
N CYS A 217 -7.74 -3.56 16.60
CA CYS A 217 -6.63 -2.85 15.99
C CYS A 217 -5.90 -3.72 14.94
N PHE A 218 -5.93 -5.04 15.09
CA PHE A 218 -5.38 -5.98 14.11
C PHE A 218 -6.00 -5.81 12.73
N ASP A 219 -7.34 -5.85 12.64
CA ASP A 219 -8.06 -5.75 11.37
C ASP A 219 -7.79 -4.41 10.68
N LEU A 220 -7.78 -3.32 11.47
CA LEU A 220 -7.47 -1.97 10.98
C LEU A 220 -6.06 -1.87 10.39
N VAL A 221 -5.06 -2.47 11.04
CA VAL A 221 -3.68 -2.49 10.51
C VAL A 221 -3.59 -3.32 9.23
N VAL A 222 -4.24 -4.48 9.16
CA VAL A 222 -4.24 -5.32 7.94
C VAL A 222 -4.93 -4.60 6.78
N TRP A 223 -6.03 -3.87 7.03
CA TRP A 223 -6.68 -3.05 6.00
C TRP A 223 -5.80 -1.88 5.56
N ALA A 224 -5.20 -1.15 6.51
CA ALA A 224 -4.25 -0.09 6.21
C ALA A 224 -3.11 -0.57 5.30
N MET A 225 -2.51 -1.72 5.62
CA MET A 225 -1.44 -2.31 4.80
C MET A 225 -1.91 -2.71 3.40
N LYS A 226 -3.17 -3.11 3.25
CA LYS A 226 -3.75 -3.48 1.96
C LYS A 226 -4.01 -2.24 1.10
N ASP A 227 -4.66 -1.23 1.67
CA ASP A 227 -5.11 -0.03 0.96
C ASP A 227 -3.94 0.90 0.60
N TRP A 228 -2.93 0.97 1.47
CA TRP A 228 -1.69 1.71 1.23
C TRP A 228 -0.63 0.88 0.49
N ASN A 229 -0.96 -0.34 0.06
CA ASN A 229 -0.09 -1.27 -0.66
C ASN A 229 1.24 -1.59 0.06
N LEU A 230 1.26 -1.56 1.39
CA LEU A 230 2.43 -1.82 2.23
C LEU A 230 2.70 -3.31 2.47
N LYS A 231 1.82 -4.20 1.99
CA LYS A 231 1.96 -5.66 2.11
C LYS A 231 3.28 -6.24 1.59
N PHE A 232 3.91 -5.59 0.61
CA PHE A 232 5.21 -6.02 0.07
C PHE A 232 6.40 -5.39 0.78
N GLU A 233 6.17 -4.30 1.51
CA GLU A 233 7.17 -3.61 2.31
C GLU A 233 7.38 -4.35 3.64
N PHE A 234 6.28 -4.82 4.26
CA PHE A 234 6.29 -5.54 5.54
C PHE A 234 5.70 -6.96 5.42
N PRO A 235 6.38 -7.89 4.72
CA PRO A 235 5.84 -9.20 4.39
C PRO A 235 5.69 -10.14 5.60
N GLU A 236 6.50 -10.00 6.65
CA GLU A 236 6.40 -10.86 7.85
C GLU A 236 5.13 -10.50 8.64
N LEU A 237 4.88 -9.21 8.80
CA LEU A 237 3.66 -8.69 9.42
C LEU A 237 2.44 -9.09 8.60
N TYR A 238 2.44 -8.85 7.29
CA TYR A 238 1.31 -9.17 6.42
C TYR A 238 1.06 -10.67 6.25
N SER A 239 2.04 -11.53 6.55
CA SER A 239 1.86 -12.98 6.52
C SER A 239 0.77 -13.47 7.48
N ASN A 240 0.42 -12.65 8.49
CA ASN A 240 -0.61 -12.93 9.48
C ASN A 240 -2.01 -12.45 9.08
N LYS A 241 -2.25 -12.00 7.84
CA LYS A 241 -3.53 -11.37 7.43
C LYS A 241 -4.79 -12.23 7.66
N ASP A 242 -4.65 -13.55 7.73
CA ASP A 242 -5.75 -14.51 7.89
C ASP A 242 -5.92 -14.94 9.37
N GLU A 243 -5.05 -14.45 10.26
CA GLU A 243 -5.12 -14.68 11.71
C GLU A 243 -6.11 -13.70 12.37
N ARG A 244 -6.28 -13.83 13.70
CA ARG A 244 -7.14 -12.93 14.49
C ARG A 244 -6.37 -11.86 15.26
N GLU A 245 -5.08 -12.06 15.44
CA GLU A 245 -4.21 -11.14 16.17
C GLU A 245 -2.76 -11.30 15.74
N PHE A 246 -1.96 -10.24 15.94
CA PHE A 246 -0.51 -10.35 15.83
C PHE A 246 0.06 -11.01 17.08
N VAL A 247 0.85 -12.05 16.89
CA VAL A 247 1.62 -12.68 17.96
C VAL A 247 3.05 -12.15 17.88
N PHE A 248 3.52 -11.42 18.88
CA PHE A 248 4.86 -10.85 18.90
C PHE A 248 5.86 -11.78 19.60
N ARG A 249 6.89 -12.25 18.88
CA ARG A 249 8.06 -13.00 19.37
C ARG A 249 9.06 -12.06 20.05
N ALA A 250 8.62 -11.35 21.08
CA ALA A 250 9.48 -10.41 21.79
C ALA A 250 10.30 -11.13 22.87
N ILE A 251 11.56 -10.71 23.04
CA ILE A 251 12.44 -11.20 24.11
C ILE A 251 12.04 -10.58 25.45
N SER A 252 11.50 -9.35 25.45
CA SER A 252 11.02 -8.62 26.64
C SER A 252 9.55 -8.20 26.52
N GLU A 253 8.84 -8.13 27.64
CA GLU A 253 7.46 -7.60 27.70
C GLU A 253 7.41 -6.12 27.29
N GLU A 254 8.48 -5.35 27.52
CA GLU A 254 8.60 -3.98 27.04
C GLU A 254 8.54 -3.91 25.50
N THR A 255 9.31 -4.75 24.80
CA THR A 255 9.29 -4.79 23.32
C THR A 255 7.91 -5.17 22.79
N LYS A 256 7.22 -6.08 23.48
CA LYS A 256 5.85 -6.48 23.14
C LYS A 256 4.85 -5.34 23.35
N LEU A 257 5.00 -4.57 24.44
CA LEU A 257 4.22 -3.36 24.69
C LEU A 257 4.45 -2.30 23.62
N ARG A 258 5.71 -2.09 23.20
CA ARG A 258 6.07 -1.20 22.08
C ARG A 258 5.37 -1.60 20.78
N CYS A 259 5.29 -2.90 20.50
CA CYS A 259 4.56 -3.40 19.33
C CYS A 259 3.06 -3.11 19.41
N TYR A 260 2.41 -3.29 20.57
CA TYR A 260 1.00 -2.94 20.73
C TYR A 260 0.73 -1.43 20.62
N ARG A 261 1.64 -0.59 21.13
CA ARG A 261 1.60 0.87 20.93
C ARG A 261 1.68 1.24 19.45
N CYS A 262 2.61 0.64 18.71
CA CYS A 262 2.70 0.79 17.25
C CYS A 262 1.42 0.34 16.54
N GLN A 263 0.84 -0.78 16.96
CA GLN A 263 -0.39 -1.32 16.39
C GLN A 263 -1.58 -0.37 16.60
N ILE A 264 -1.73 0.18 17.81
CA ILE A 264 -2.78 1.15 18.14
C ILE A 264 -2.62 2.43 17.33
N PHE A 265 -1.40 2.95 17.22
CA PHE A 265 -1.10 4.15 16.43
C PHE A 265 -1.53 3.97 14.97
N VAL A 266 -1.05 2.90 14.30
CA VAL A 266 -1.41 2.65 12.89
C VAL A 266 -2.91 2.43 12.72
N ALA A 267 -3.55 1.71 13.65
CA ALA A 267 -5.00 1.51 13.63
C ALA A 267 -5.79 2.83 13.77
N ARG A 268 -5.37 3.72 14.67
CA ARG A 268 -5.97 5.05 14.87
C ARG A 268 -5.79 5.96 13.67
N VAL A 269 -4.59 5.97 13.07
CA VAL A 269 -4.31 6.73 11.85
C VAL A 269 -5.24 6.29 10.73
N TYR A 270 -5.32 4.98 10.46
CA TYR A 270 -6.19 4.46 9.42
C TYR A 270 -7.68 4.74 9.71
N ALA A 271 -8.14 4.50 10.95
CA ALA A 271 -9.53 4.80 11.34
C ALA A 271 -9.87 6.30 11.19
N THR A 272 -8.92 7.18 11.49
CA THR A 272 -9.08 8.63 11.32
C THR A 272 -9.22 9.01 9.86
N LEU A 273 -8.34 8.50 9.00
CA LEU A 273 -8.36 8.78 7.57
C LEU A 273 -9.62 8.26 6.89
N VAL A 274 -10.09 7.06 7.28
CA VAL A 274 -11.37 6.53 6.82
C VAL A 274 -12.53 7.43 7.22
N LEU A 275 -12.55 7.92 8.47
CA LEU A 275 -13.60 8.85 8.92
C LEU A 275 -13.59 10.15 8.12
N LEU A 276 -12.40 10.74 7.93
CA LEU A 276 -12.22 11.99 7.20
C LEU A 276 -12.40 11.83 5.69
N LYS A 277 -12.72 10.62 5.19
CA LYS A 277 -12.81 10.29 3.76
C LYS A 277 -11.50 10.60 3.01
N LYS A 278 -10.37 10.49 3.71
CA LYS A 278 -8.99 10.72 3.25
C LYS A 278 -8.21 9.39 3.13
N GLU A 279 -8.87 8.30 2.76
CA GLU A 279 -8.30 6.95 2.82
C GLU A 279 -7.29 6.63 1.70
N ARG A 280 -7.25 7.43 0.62
CA ARG A 280 -6.34 7.17 -0.50
C ARG A 280 -4.90 7.51 -0.10
N PHE A 281 -3.95 6.70 -0.57
CA PHE A 281 -2.52 6.84 -0.25
C PHE A 281 -1.97 8.26 -0.47
N HIS A 282 -2.37 8.93 -1.56
CA HIS A 282 -1.92 10.29 -1.89
C HIS A 282 -2.52 11.39 -1.01
N GLN A 283 -3.51 11.06 -0.18
CA GLN A 283 -4.14 12.01 0.74
C GLN A 283 -3.47 11.98 2.12
N VAL A 284 -2.62 10.99 2.41
CA VAL A 284 -1.89 10.90 3.69
C VAL A 284 -0.65 11.78 3.63
N SER A 285 -0.43 12.60 4.66
CA SER A 285 0.76 13.45 4.69
C SER A 285 2.05 12.59 4.60
N PRO A 286 3.09 13.02 3.85
CA PRO A 286 4.34 12.27 3.77
C PRO A 286 5.00 12.08 5.15
N SER A 287 4.87 13.07 6.04
CA SER A 287 5.32 12.99 7.45
C SER A 287 4.62 11.85 8.19
N LEU A 288 3.29 11.81 8.13
CA LEU A 288 2.49 10.77 8.79
C LEU A 288 2.80 9.40 8.23
N MET A 289 2.94 9.27 6.91
CA MET A 289 3.33 8.00 6.28
C MET A 289 4.72 7.53 6.70
N LYS A 290 5.69 8.45 6.90
CA LYS A 290 7.01 8.10 7.45
C LYS A 290 6.87 7.49 8.85
N LYS A 291 6.06 8.10 9.72
CA LYS A 291 5.77 7.59 11.07
C LYS A 291 5.06 6.23 11.06
N VAL A 292 4.07 6.06 10.18
CA VAL A 292 3.35 4.79 9.98
C VAL A 292 4.31 3.68 9.56
N ARG A 293 5.19 3.94 8.57
CA ARG A 293 6.19 2.95 8.11
C ARG A 293 7.17 2.57 9.21
N ALA A 294 7.62 3.53 10.02
CA ALA A 294 8.50 3.24 11.15
C ALA A 294 7.81 2.32 12.18
N CYS A 295 6.55 2.58 12.54
CA CYS A 295 5.77 1.71 13.43
C CYS A 295 5.58 0.29 12.85
N LEU A 296 5.27 0.19 11.56
CA LEU A 296 5.14 -1.10 10.86
C LEU A 296 6.48 -1.86 10.83
N ALA A 297 7.61 -1.16 10.67
CA ALA A 297 8.93 -1.76 10.70
C ALA A 297 9.27 -2.38 12.06
N ILE A 298 8.95 -1.67 13.16
CA ILE A 298 9.10 -2.18 14.53
C ILE A 298 8.26 -3.45 14.72
N MET A 299 6.97 -3.40 14.38
CA MET A 299 6.09 -4.58 14.50
C MET A 299 6.57 -5.74 13.63
N ASN A 300 6.98 -5.48 12.38
CA ASN A 300 7.43 -6.51 11.45
C ASN A 300 8.65 -7.27 11.99
N ARG A 301 9.61 -6.58 12.63
CA ARG A 301 10.80 -7.22 13.22
C ARG A 301 10.47 -8.21 14.33
N HIS A 302 9.38 -7.99 15.06
CA HIS A 302 9.03 -8.74 16.26
C HIS A 302 7.80 -9.64 16.10
N VAL A 303 7.13 -9.65 14.95
CA VAL A 303 5.95 -10.48 14.72
C VAL A 303 6.32 -11.93 14.42
N GLN A 304 5.47 -12.86 14.83
CA GLN A 304 5.54 -14.25 14.43
C GLN A 304 5.19 -14.40 12.95
N THR A 305 6.17 -14.79 12.14
CA THR A 305 5.97 -15.03 10.71
C THR A 305 5.21 -16.34 10.44
N TYR A 306 4.23 -16.29 9.54
CA TYR A 306 3.57 -17.48 8.99
C TYR A 306 4.26 -17.87 7.66
N ALA A 307 5.13 -18.88 7.72
CA ALA A 307 6.11 -19.17 6.67
C ALA A 307 5.50 -19.34 5.26
N THR A 308 4.37 -20.07 5.15
CA THR A 308 3.75 -20.37 3.85
C THR A 308 3.19 -19.12 3.17
N GLU A 309 2.55 -18.22 3.91
CA GLU A 309 2.04 -16.96 3.38
C GLU A 309 3.16 -15.96 3.10
N TYR A 310 4.17 -15.92 3.99
CA TYR A 310 5.37 -15.11 3.77
C TYR A 310 6.07 -15.47 2.45
N GLU A 311 6.33 -16.75 2.19
CA GLU A 311 6.94 -17.22 0.94
C GLU A 311 6.09 -16.84 -0.29
N ARG A 312 4.76 -16.92 -0.17
CA ARG A 312 3.83 -16.52 -1.23
C ARG A 312 3.95 -15.03 -1.54
N ILE A 313 4.00 -14.17 -0.52
CA ILE A 313 4.16 -12.72 -0.66
C ILE A 313 5.52 -12.39 -1.29
N VAL A 314 6.60 -12.98 -0.80
CA VAL A 314 7.96 -12.77 -1.31
C VAL A 314 8.09 -13.23 -2.77
N ARG A 315 7.55 -14.40 -3.11
CA ARG A 315 7.52 -14.88 -4.50
C ARG A 315 6.74 -13.92 -5.40
N LYS A 316 5.61 -13.39 -4.94
CA LYS A 316 4.83 -12.39 -5.69
C LYS A 316 5.60 -11.08 -5.87
N LYS A 317 6.29 -10.61 -4.83
CA LYS A 317 7.16 -9.42 -4.90
C LYS A 317 8.28 -9.60 -5.93
N ARG A 318 8.97 -10.74 -5.92
CA ARG A 318 10.02 -11.04 -6.91
C ARG A 318 9.49 -11.07 -8.34
N LYS A 319 8.32 -11.69 -8.57
CA LYS A 319 7.67 -11.69 -9.89
C LYS A 319 7.34 -10.28 -10.37
N LEU A 320 6.79 -9.43 -9.48
CA LEU A 320 6.51 -8.03 -9.82
C LEU A 320 7.79 -7.27 -10.16
N GLN A 321 8.86 -7.44 -9.36
CA GLN A 321 10.15 -6.81 -9.63
C GLN A 321 10.73 -7.25 -10.98
N GLN A 322 10.67 -8.55 -11.31
CA GLN A 322 11.12 -9.07 -12.61
C GLN A 322 10.34 -8.46 -13.79
N ILE A 323 9.02 -8.33 -13.65
CA ILE A 323 8.17 -7.68 -14.67
C ILE A 323 8.56 -6.20 -14.83
N THR A 324 8.73 -5.49 -13.72
CA THR A 324 9.12 -4.06 -13.74
C THR A 324 10.51 -3.87 -14.34
N THR A 325 11.49 -4.72 -13.99
CA THR A 325 12.83 -4.63 -14.59
C THR A 325 12.82 -4.98 -16.07
N ALA A 326 12.07 -6.00 -16.49
CA ALA A 326 11.95 -6.36 -17.90
C ALA A 326 11.28 -5.24 -18.72
N ALA A 327 10.24 -4.59 -18.17
CA ALA A 327 9.61 -3.44 -18.79
C ALA A 327 10.56 -2.24 -18.91
N ALA A 328 11.35 -1.96 -17.86
CA ALA A 328 12.36 -0.90 -17.89
C ALA A 328 13.47 -1.19 -18.93
N THR A 329 13.96 -2.42 -19.00
CA THR A 329 14.96 -2.83 -20.02
C THR A 329 14.40 -2.76 -21.44
N ALA A 330 13.15 -3.17 -21.65
CA ALA A 330 12.49 -3.05 -22.95
C ALA A 330 12.34 -1.58 -23.39
N ALA A 331 11.95 -0.70 -22.46
CA ALA A 331 11.84 0.75 -22.72
C ALA A 331 13.21 1.41 -23.00
N ALA A 332 14.27 0.96 -22.31
CA ALA A 332 15.63 1.43 -22.59
C ALA A 332 16.12 0.98 -23.97
N ALA A 333 15.81 -0.26 -24.38
CA ALA A 333 16.20 -0.79 -25.69
C ALA A 333 15.53 -0.03 -26.85
N THR A 334 14.23 0.29 -26.74
CA THR A 334 13.52 1.07 -27.78
C THR A 334 14.07 2.48 -27.97
N ASN A 335 14.59 3.10 -26.89
CA ASN A 335 15.17 4.44 -26.98
C ASN A 335 16.57 4.44 -27.61
N SER A 336 17.28 3.31 -27.57
CA SER A 336 18.63 3.19 -28.19
C SER A 336 18.60 2.97 -29.71
N SER A 337 17.48 2.51 -30.28
CA SER A 337 17.36 2.22 -31.72
C SER A 337 16.87 3.40 -32.58
N GLY A 338 16.66 4.60 -31.99
CA GLY A 338 16.09 5.77 -32.67
C GLY A 338 17.09 6.86 -33.09
N VAL A 339 18.40 6.69 -32.87
CA VAL A 339 19.41 7.71 -33.17
C VAL A 339 20.59 7.13 -33.97
N ASP A 340 20.29 6.58 -35.15
CA ASP A 340 21.29 6.52 -36.23
C ASP A 340 20.94 7.61 -37.26
N ASN A 341 21.18 8.86 -36.87
CA ASN A 341 21.22 9.99 -37.79
C ASN A 341 22.50 9.87 -38.64
N ASN A 342 22.38 9.07 -39.69
CA ASN A 342 23.37 8.93 -40.75
C ASN A 342 23.32 10.18 -41.65
N TYR A 343 23.94 11.29 -41.22
CA TYR A 343 24.39 12.32 -42.14
C TYR A 343 25.59 11.77 -42.93
N LYS A 344 25.30 10.93 -43.93
CA LYS A 344 26.29 10.51 -44.93
C LYS A 344 26.37 11.60 -45.99
N CYS A 345 27.45 12.38 -45.94
CA CYS A 345 27.84 13.28 -47.02
C CYS A 345 27.87 12.51 -48.35
N ILE A 346 27.23 13.12 -49.35
CA ILE A 346 27.24 12.74 -50.76
C ILE A 346 28.65 12.95 -51.32
N PRO A 347 29.21 11.98 -52.07
CA PRO A 347 29.98 12.33 -53.24
C PRO A 347 29.30 11.76 -54.49
N SER A 348 29.02 12.66 -55.40
CA SER A 348 28.62 12.41 -56.78
C SER A 348 29.67 11.55 -57.48
N GLY A 349 29.26 10.43 -58.06
CA GLY A 349 30.16 9.52 -58.80
C GLY A 349 29.43 8.38 -59.48
N SER A 350 29.25 8.54 -60.79
CA SER A 350 28.72 7.63 -61.80
C SER A 350 29.28 6.19 -61.76
N GLY A 351 28.48 5.19 -62.16
CA GLY A 351 29.01 3.95 -62.77
C GLY A 351 28.31 2.62 -62.45
N ASN A 352 27.42 2.20 -63.36
CA ASN A 352 27.17 0.85 -63.89
C ASN A 352 27.32 -0.46 -63.06
N ASN A 353 26.27 -1.29 -63.27
CA ASN A 353 26.24 -2.73 -63.56
C ASN A 353 26.41 -3.83 -62.48
N ASN A 354 25.34 -4.63 -62.41
CA ASN A 354 25.24 -6.10 -62.39
C ASN A 354 25.58 -6.95 -61.14
N HIS A 355 24.63 -7.88 -60.90
CA HIS A 355 24.74 -9.22 -60.31
C HIS A 355 25.15 -9.34 -58.82
N ARG A 356 24.28 -9.92 -57.98
CA ARG A 356 24.06 -11.39 -57.83
C ARG A 356 23.43 -11.68 -56.45
N SER A 357 22.37 -12.48 -56.47
CA SER A 357 21.77 -13.17 -55.34
C SER A 357 22.77 -13.99 -54.51
N ARG A 358 22.66 -13.96 -53.16
CA ARG A 358 22.86 -15.13 -52.28
C ARG A 358 22.48 -14.87 -50.81
N ASN A 359 21.52 -15.68 -50.32
CA ASN A 359 21.20 -15.95 -48.91
C ASN A 359 22.42 -16.46 -48.11
N PRO A 360 22.51 -16.18 -46.80
CA PRO A 360 23.29 -17.01 -45.89
C PRO A 360 22.40 -18.06 -45.22
N ARG A 361 22.88 -19.30 -45.35
CA ARG A 361 22.33 -20.56 -44.86
C ARG A 361 22.75 -20.75 -43.40
N ARG A 362 21.79 -21.08 -42.54
CA ARG A 362 22.00 -21.59 -41.18
C ARG A 362 22.88 -22.85 -41.22
N GLU A 363 23.99 -22.82 -40.50
CA GLU A 363 24.86 -23.97 -40.32
C GLU A 363 24.73 -24.47 -38.88
N THR A 364 24.14 -25.65 -38.75
CA THR A 364 24.08 -26.49 -37.56
C THR A 364 25.42 -27.19 -37.35
N THR A 365 26.10 -26.94 -36.23
CA THR A 365 27.18 -27.81 -35.76
C THR A 365 26.68 -28.78 -34.70
N ARG A 366 27.05 -30.03 -34.94
CA ARG A 366 26.62 -31.27 -34.33
C ARG A 366 27.66 -31.72 -33.31
N ASN A 367 27.16 -32.31 -32.24
CA ASN A 367 27.85 -33.08 -31.22
C ASN A 367 29.07 -33.88 -31.72
N GLN A 368 30.18 -33.81 -30.98
CA GLN A 368 31.10 -34.94 -30.82
C GLN A 368 31.49 -35.09 -29.35
N ALA A 369 31.21 -36.30 -28.87
CA ALA A 369 31.69 -36.84 -27.62
C ALA A 369 33.14 -37.29 -27.78
N THR A 370 33.95 -37.10 -26.74
CA THR A 370 35.15 -37.90 -26.50
C THR A 370 35.14 -38.41 -25.06
N SER A 371 35.15 -39.74 -24.99
CA SER A 371 35.33 -40.59 -23.82
C SER A 371 36.80 -40.98 -23.71
N ARG A 372 37.34 -41.03 -22.48
CA ARG A 372 38.47 -41.87 -21.99
C ARG A 372 38.59 -41.61 -20.48
N ASN A 373 38.25 -42.55 -19.57
CA ASN A 373 39.03 -43.70 -19.07
C ASN A 373 40.49 -43.33 -18.75
N HIS A 374 41.13 -43.64 -17.63
CA HIS A 374 40.97 -44.47 -16.42
C HIS A 374 41.74 -43.71 -15.29
N GLN A 375 41.75 -44.03 -13.98
CA GLN A 375 42.22 -45.27 -13.35
C GLN A 375 42.16 -45.11 -11.81
N ASN A 376 42.01 -46.24 -11.14
CA ASN A 376 41.88 -46.45 -9.71
C ASN A 376 43.21 -46.29 -8.93
N ASP A 377 43.10 -46.57 -7.62
CA ASP A 377 44.12 -46.92 -6.63
C ASP A 377 44.76 -45.77 -5.85
N ALA A 378 45.16 -45.89 -4.58
CA ALA A 378 44.85 -46.80 -3.48
C ALA A 378 45.48 -46.14 -2.24
N THR A 379 44.87 -46.30 -1.07
CA THR A 379 45.51 -46.12 0.25
C THR A 379 46.60 -47.17 0.47
N PRO A 380 47.71 -46.88 1.18
CA PRO A 380 47.80 -46.87 2.67
C PRO A 380 48.68 -45.69 3.17
N GLY A 381 48.87 -45.30 4.44
CA GLY A 381 48.71 -45.88 5.76
C GLY A 381 50.00 -45.62 6.58
N VAL A 382 49.92 -44.81 7.66
CA VAL A 382 50.82 -44.77 8.85
C VAL A 382 52.26 -44.19 8.60
N THR A 383 52.92 -43.28 9.35
CA THR A 383 53.17 -43.10 10.81
C THR A 383 53.87 -41.74 11.08
N THR A 384 53.67 -41.17 12.30
CA THR A 384 54.60 -40.35 13.13
C THR A 384 55.34 -39.12 12.58
N SER A 385 55.13 -37.94 13.19
CA SER A 385 55.98 -37.39 14.28
C SER A 385 55.94 -35.86 14.35
N ALA A 386 56.15 -35.37 15.57
CA ALA A 386 56.05 -34.00 16.07
C ALA A 386 56.80 -32.91 15.28
N ARG A 387 56.19 -31.71 15.23
CA ARG A 387 56.91 -30.47 15.55
C ARG A 387 55.98 -29.31 15.92
N SER A 388 56.33 -28.73 17.05
CA SER A 388 55.83 -27.49 17.63
C SER A 388 56.08 -26.30 16.70
N ALA A 389 55.05 -25.48 16.47
CA ALA A 389 55.20 -24.08 16.07
C ALA A 389 53.92 -23.30 16.41
N THR A 390 54.04 -22.41 17.39
CA THR A 390 53.10 -21.38 17.76
C THR A 390 52.92 -20.42 16.58
N ALA A 391 51.73 -20.38 15.99
CA ALA A 391 51.38 -19.37 14.98
C ALA A 391 49.96 -18.87 15.25
N THR A 392 49.88 -17.61 15.65
CA THR A 392 48.67 -16.82 15.86
C THR A 392 47.90 -16.73 14.55
N ILE A 393 46.68 -17.30 14.52
CA ILE A 393 45.75 -17.17 13.40
C ILE A 393 45.01 -15.83 13.56
N PRO A 394 45.02 -14.92 12.57
CA PRO A 394 44.10 -13.79 12.57
C PRO A 394 42.69 -14.29 12.21
N ASP A 395 41.77 -14.13 13.15
CA ASP A 395 40.34 -14.39 12.99
C ASP A 395 39.72 -13.34 12.04
N GLU A 396 39.75 -13.60 10.73
CA GLU A 396 38.98 -12.85 9.74
C GLU A 396 37.49 -13.28 9.80
N ARG A 397 36.80 -12.87 10.87
CA ARG A 397 35.34 -12.80 10.86
C ARG A 397 34.90 -11.50 10.16
N PRO A 398 34.04 -11.57 9.13
CA PRO A 398 33.44 -10.37 8.57
C PRO A 398 32.52 -9.73 9.63
N GLN A 399 32.89 -8.54 10.08
CA GLN A 399 32.09 -7.65 10.92
C GLN A 399 30.71 -7.40 10.28
N PRO A 400 29.61 -7.38 11.07
CA PRO A 400 28.29 -7.04 10.56
C PRO A 400 28.27 -5.56 10.14
N ARG A 401 28.06 -5.32 8.84
CA ARG A 401 27.86 -3.96 8.31
C ARG A 401 26.61 -3.35 8.96
N SER A 402 26.76 -2.16 9.53
CA SER A 402 25.64 -1.36 10.04
C SER A 402 24.66 -1.06 8.90
N PRO A 403 23.33 -1.09 9.16
CA PRO A 403 22.33 -0.72 8.17
C PRO A 403 22.23 0.82 8.14
N ALA A 404 23.17 1.47 7.45
CA ALA A 404 22.99 2.85 7.04
C ALA A 404 21.96 2.89 5.89
N ASP A 405 20.85 3.57 6.15
CA ASP A 405 19.96 4.29 5.21
C ASP A 405 19.98 3.83 3.75
N ARG A 406 19.13 2.86 3.40
CA ARG A 406 18.63 2.73 2.02
C ARG A 406 17.45 3.68 1.83
N VAL A 407 17.76 4.96 1.70
CA VAL A 407 16.89 5.88 0.97
C VAL A 407 16.86 5.37 -0.47
N TYR A 408 15.66 5.10 -1.01
CA TYR A 408 15.50 4.83 -2.44
C TYR A 408 15.70 6.15 -3.21
N ALA A 409 16.92 6.68 -3.18
CA ALA A 409 17.33 7.69 -4.13
C ALA A 409 17.38 7.00 -5.49
N ILE A 410 16.50 7.41 -6.39
CA ILE A 410 16.63 7.10 -7.82
C ILE A 410 17.90 7.84 -8.27
N HIS A 411 19.04 7.16 -8.16
CA HIS A 411 20.30 7.68 -8.65
C HIS A 411 20.25 7.64 -10.17
N GLY A 412 20.44 8.82 -10.76
CA GLY A 412 20.43 9.06 -12.18
C GLY A 412 20.49 10.56 -12.44
N THR A 413 20.97 10.94 -13.60
CA THR A 413 20.94 12.34 -14.06
C THR A 413 19.48 12.81 -14.16
N CYS A 414 19.23 14.13 -14.14
CA CYS A 414 17.87 14.69 -14.30
C CYS A 414 17.16 14.10 -15.53
N ARG A 415 17.92 13.94 -16.61
CA ARG A 415 17.48 13.37 -17.88
C ARG A 415 17.05 11.90 -17.78
N GLU A 416 17.72 11.09 -16.98
CA GLU A 416 17.34 9.67 -16.76
C GLU A 416 16.06 9.56 -15.92
N ARG A 417 15.84 10.50 -15.00
CA ARG A 417 14.61 10.57 -14.21
C ARG A 417 13.44 11.01 -15.08
N GLU A 418 13.63 12.03 -15.92
CA GLU A 418 12.63 12.48 -16.91
C GLU A 418 12.26 11.35 -17.87
N ALA A 419 13.24 10.62 -18.42
CA ALA A 419 12.98 9.48 -19.28
C ALA A 419 12.18 8.37 -18.56
N THR A 420 12.49 8.11 -17.29
CA THR A 420 11.76 7.13 -16.47
C THR A 420 10.32 7.59 -16.21
N LEU A 421 10.13 8.87 -15.91
CA LEU A 421 8.81 9.47 -15.72
C LEU A 421 7.99 9.43 -17.01
N ALA A 422 8.56 9.80 -18.15
CA ALA A 422 7.92 9.75 -19.47
C ALA A 422 7.42 8.33 -19.81
N VAL A 423 8.24 7.30 -19.56
CA VAL A 423 7.84 5.90 -19.77
C VAL A 423 6.69 5.51 -18.85
N SER A 424 6.75 5.88 -17.57
CA SER A 424 5.66 5.58 -16.63
C SER A 424 4.35 6.30 -16.98
N PHE A 425 4.43 7.53 -17.47
CA PHE A 425 3.28 8.28 -17.97
C PHE A 425 2.68 7.65 -19.23
N ALA A 426 3.52 7.20 -20.17
CA ALA A 426 3.06 6.49 -21.38
C ALA A 426 2.34 5.18 -21.05
N ILE A 427 2.82 4.43 -20.04
CA ILE A 427 2.14 3.21 -19.54
C ILE A 427 0.78 3.57 -18.94
N LEU A 428 0.71 4.62 -18.12
CA LEU A 428 -0.54 5.07 -17.52
C LEU A 428 -1.54 5.53 -18.59
N LYS A 429 -1.09 6.30 -19.59
CA LYS A 429 -1.92 6.75 -20.72
C LYS A 429 -2.55 5.56 -21.44
N LYS A 430 -1.75 4.53 -21.77
CA LYS A 430 -2.24 3.32 -22.45
C LYS A 430 -3.23 2.50 -21.62
N GLU A 431 -3.05 2.43 -20.31
CA GLU A 431 -4.02 1.76 -19.43
C GLU A 431 -5.32 2.56 -19.29
N VAL A 432 -5.24 3.89 -19.28
CA VAL A 432 -6.43 4.77 -19.30
C VAL A 432 -7.18 4.61 -20.62
N GLU A 433 -6.50 4.58 -21.77
CA GLU A 433 -7.13 4.35 -23.08
C GLU A 433 -7.87 3.01 -23.15
N LYS A 434 -7.27 1.93 -22.62
CA LYS A 434 -7.95 0.62 -22.51
C LYS A 434 -9.19 0.69 -21.63
N PHE A 435 -9.13 1.43 -20.52
CA PHE A 435 -10.26 1.61 -19.62
C PHE A 435 -11.39 2.41 -20.27
N VAL A 436 -11.05 3.47 -21.01
CA VAL A 436 -12.01 4.26 -21.79
C VAL A 436 -12.67 3.38 -22.86
N ALA A 437 -11.88 2.63 -23.64
CA ALA A 437 -12.41 1.72 -24.66
C ALA A 437 -13.34 0.64 -24.06
N MET A 438 -12.98 0.08 -22.90
CA MET A 438 -13.84 -0.87 -22.17
C MET A 438 -15.14 -0.21 -21.70
N THR A 439 -15.06 1.01 -21.18
CA THR A 439 -16.22 1.77 -20.71
C THR A 439 -17.16 2.10 -21.87
N ASP A 440 -16.61 2.46 -23.03
CA ASP A 440 -17.40 2.74 -24.23
C ASP A 440 -18.02 1.48 -24.83
N LEU A 441 -17.32 0.34 -24.78
CA LEU A 441 -17.91 -0.96 -25.09
C LEU A 441 -19.08 -1.28 -24.16
N PHE A 442 -18.93 -1.02 -22.85
CA PHE A 442 -20.00 -1.23 -21.88
C PHE A 442 -21.19 -0.28 -22.11
N ARG A 443 -20.93 1.00 -22.42
CA ARG A 443 -21.97 1.97 -22.82
C ARG A 443 -22.67 1.54 -24.12
N LYS A 444 -21.93 1.00 -25.09
CA LYS A 444 -22.48 0.48 -26.35
C LYS A 444 -23.38 -0.74 -26.08
N GLN A 445 -22.93 -1.69 -25.26
CA GLN A 445 -23.76 -2.84 -24.83
C GLN A 445 -25.03 -2.40 -24.10
N LEU A 446 -24.93 -1.39 -23.22
CA LEU A 446 -26.07 -0.80 -22.53
C LEU A 446 -27.09 -0.16 -23.48
N ARG A 447 -26.63 0.47 -24.58
CA ARG A 447 -27.50 1.08 -25.59
C ARG A 447 -28.14 0.04 -26.51
N GLU A 448 -27.37 -0.96 -26.94
CA GLU A 448 -27.82 -1.94 -27.93
C GLU A 448 -28.73 -3.02 -27.32
N ARG A 449 -28.50 -3.42 -26.06
CA ARG A 449 -29.22 -4.54 -25.42
C ARG A 449 -29.58 -4.26 -23.96
N PRO A 450 -30.36 -3.21 -23.68
CA PRO A 450 -30.71 -2.85 -22.30
C PRO A 450 -31.51 -3.96 -21.59
N ASP A 451 -32.34 -4.71 -22.32
CA ASP A 451 -33.21 -5.72 -21.71
C ASP A 451 -32.49 -7.04 -21.41
N ASP A 452 -31.54 -7.46 -22.27
CA ASP A 452 -30.68 -8.61 -21.98
C ASP A 452 -29.83 -8.36 -20.73
N LEU A 453 -29.27 -7.15 -20.60
CA LEU A 453 -28.47 -6.79 -19.42
C LEU A 453 -29.34 -6.69 -18.16
N LYS A 454 -30.55 -6.11 -18.25
CA LYS A 454 -31.51 -6.12 -17.12
C LYS A 454 -31.86 -7.54 -16.70
N HIS A 455 -32.04 -8.45 -17.67
CA HIS A 455 -32.31 -9.86 -17.40
C HIS A 455 -31.11 -10.53 -16.71
N GLU A 456 -29.89 -10.34 -17.22
CA GLU A 456 -28.67 -10.91 -16.65
C GLU A 456 -28.38 -10.38 -15.23
N ILE A 457 -28.58 -9.07 -14.99
CA ILE A 457 -28.46 -8.46 -13.66
C ILE A 457 -29.49 -9.07 -12.71
N ARG A 458 -30.75 -9.19 -13.15
CA ARG A 458 -31.82 -9.81 -12.34
C ARG A 458 -31.47 -11.25 -12.00
N GLU A 459 -31.01 -12.03 -12.98
CA GLU A 459 -30.63 -13.42 -12.79
C GLU A 459 -29.45 -13.56 -11.83
N ASN A 460 -28.41 -12.73 -11.97
CA ASN A 460 -27.28 -12.70 -11.04
C ASN A 460 -27.70 -12.32 -9.62
N LEU A 461 -28.59 -11.34 -9.47
CA LEU A 461 -29.13 -10.93 -8.17
C LEU A 461 -29.92 -12.07 -7.51
N GLU A 462 -30.73 -12.79 -8.29
CA GLU A 462 -31.45 -13.97 -7.80
C GLU A 462 -30.52 -15.12 -7.42
N ARG A 463 -29.46 -15.37 -8.19
CA ARG A 463 -28.43 -16.36 -7.86
C ARG A 463 -27.73 -16.01 -6.55
N GLU A 464 -27.37 -14.74 -6.32
CA GLU A 464 -26.77 -14.29 -5.06
C GLU A 464 -27.75 -14.37 -3.88
N LEU A 465 -29.01 -13.99 -4.06
CA LEU A 465 -30.04 -14.16 -3.02
C LEU A 465 -30.23 -15.64 -2.64
N LYS A 466 -30.20 -16.56 -3.62
CA LYS A 466 -30.25 -18.00 -3.36
C LYS A 466 -29.00 -18.48 -2.61
N ARG A 467 -27.81 -17.98 -2.94
CA ARG A 467 -26.55 -18.28 -2.22
C ARG A 467 -26.59 -17.79 -0.78
N ASN A 468 -27.06 -16.57 -0.55
CA ASN A 468 -27.19 -15.99 0.79
C ASN A 468 -28.21 -16.76 1.63
N LYS A 469 -29.41 -17.06 1.10
CA LYS A 469 -30.38 -17.93 1.79
C LYS A 469 -29.81 -19.31 2.14
N LYS A 470 -28.98 -19.91 1.27
CA LYS A 470 -28.30 -21.18 1.55
C LYS A 470 -27.25 -21.03 2.65
N LYS A 471 -26.52 -19.91 2.68
CA LYS A 471 -25.54 -19.58 3.72
C LYS A 471 -26.24 -19.38 5.07
N ASP A 472 -27.35 -18.66 5.10
CA ASP A 472 -28.14 -18.44 6.33
C ASP A 472 -28.71 -19.76 6.86
N ARG A 473 -29.23 -20.64 5.99
CA ARG A 473 -29.65 -21.99 6.38
C ARG A 473 -28.51 -22.83 6.97
N ARG A 474 -27.30 -22.72 6.41
CA ARG A 474 -26.11 -23.41 6.95
C ARG A 474 -25.72 -22.86 8.32
N ILE A 475 -25.82 -21.55 8.52
CA ILE A 475 -25.56 -20.91 9.82
C ILE A 475 -26.62 -21.36 10.85
N ALA A 476 -27.90 -21.31 10.50
CA ALA A 476 -29.01 -21.74 11.37
C ALA A 476 -28.93 -23.23 11.74
N ASN A 477 -28.58 -24.10 10.78
CA ASN A 477 -28.39 -25.52 11.06
C ASN A 477 -27.14 -25.78 11.91
N GLY A 478 -26.07 -25.00 11.68
CA GLY A 478 -24.84 -25.07 12.47
C GLY A 478 -25.06 -24.66 13.94
N THR A 479 -25.84 -23.59 14.17
CA THR A 479 -26.18 -23.14 15.53
C THR A 479 -27.10 -24.12 16.25
N ALA A 480 -28.08 -24.71 15.56
CA ALA A 480 -28.94 -25.77 16.13
C ALA A 480 -28.14 -27.03 16.51
N ALA A 481 -27.20 -27.46 15.67
CA ALA A 481 -26.32 -28.59 15.96
C ALA A 481 -25.39 -28.30 17.16
N ALA A 482 -24.85 -27.09 17.27
CA ALA A 482 -24.02 -26.67 18.39
C ALA A 482 -24.81 -26.60 19.72
N ALA A 483 -26.05 -26.11 19.69
CA ALA A 483 -26.95 -26.08 20.84
C ALA A 483 -27.33 -27.50 21.33
N THR A 484 -27.48 -28.44 20.39
CA THR A 484 -27.78 -29.85 20.72
C THR A 484 -26.58 -30.54 21.36
N ARG A 485 -25.35 -30.31 20.86
CA ARG A 485 -24.11 -30.84 21.46
C ARG A 485 -23.81 -30.29 22.86
N THR A 486 -24.16 -29.03 23.12
CA THR A 486 -24.00 -28.44 24.46
C THR A 486 -25.00 -29.01 25.46
N ARG A 487 -26.25 -29.30 25.04
CA ARG A 487 -27.23 -29.98 25.88
C ARG A 487 -26.83 -31.42 26.24
N THR A 488 -26.27 -32.20 25.30
CA THR A 488 -25.82 -33.58 25.60
C THR A 488 -24.57 -33.60 26.49
N SER A 489 -23.62 -32.69 26.27
CA SER A 489 -22.43 -32.54 27.13
C SER A 489 -22.80 -32.17 28.58
N ASN A 490 -23.74 -31.24 28.76
CA ASN A 490 -24.21 -30.87 30.10
C ASN A 490 -25.01 -32.00 30.77
N ARG A 491 -25.73 -32.82 30.00
CA ARG A 491 -26.43 -34.01 30.54
C ARG A 491 -25.43 -35.08 31.02
N SER A 492 -24.35 -35.34 30.28
CA SER A 492 -23.30 -36.27 30.73
C SER A 492 -22.58 -35.78 31.99
N LYS A 493 -22.28 -34.47 32.10
CA LYS A 493 -21.67 -33.91 33.30
C LYS A 493 -22.58 -34.00 34.54
N ARG A 494 -23.89 -33.85 34.36
CA ARG A 494 -24.86 -33.97 35.45
C ARG A 494 -25.02 -35.40 35.94
N VAL A 495 -24.95 -36.39 35.04
CA VAL A 495 -24.99 -37.82 35.43
C VAL A 495 -23.72 -38.25 36.17
N SER A 496 -22.54 -37.71 35.82
CA SER A 496 -21.30 -37.97 36.57
C SER A 496 -21.25 -37.31 37.95
N SER A 497 -22.00 -36.22 38.17
CA SER A 497 -22.07 -35.51 39.45
C SER A 497 -23.01 -36.15 40.47
N VAL A 498 -23.89 -37.07 40.06
CA VAL A 498 -24.84 -37.77 40.95
C VAL A 498 -24.32 -39.16 41.35
N ARG A 499 -23.15 -39.58 40.83
CA ARG A 499 -22.50 -40.87 41.12
C ARG A 499 -21.19 -40.76 41.93
N LYS A 500 -20.83 -39.56 42.36
CA LYS A 500 -19.83 -39.29 43.41
C LYS A 500 -20.55 -38.65 44.57
#